data_AF-A0A7C7ZG18-F1
#
_entry.id   AF-A0A7C7ZG18-F1
#
_cell.length_a   1.000
_cell.length_b   1.000
_cell.length_c   1.000
_cell.angle_alpha   90.00
_cell.angle_beta   90.00
_cell.angle_gamma   90.00
#
_symmetry.space_group_name_H-M   'P 1'
#
loop_
_entity.id
_entity.type
_entity.pdbx_description
1 polymer ?
#
loop_
_entity_poly.entity_id
_entity_poly.type
_entity_poly.pdbx_seq_one_letter_code
_entity_poly.pdbx_strand_id
1 'polypeptide(L)'
;MVGAGLIGQLCARVLMHRGHQVTVFDRNPQRLECSAKAGLETEESLAQLDTFDAVVEATGAQEALRAVLHDSAASATILLLGMSYGASTFDFEQVVGYDKTIVGSVGSGHDDFEQAIELLQHIDTSTLIEKVLPMSEYQQAWQMARSGEALKVVLRVDSSLDARVLSGDWARKAWR
;
A
#
# COMPACT_ATOMS: atom_id res chain seq x y z
N MET A 1 5.98 -2.46 -7.02
CA MET A 1 4.89 -2.51 -6.01
C MET A 1 3.66 -3.15 -6.63
N VAL A 2 3.28 -4.35 -6.23
CA VAL A 2 2.04 -5.02 -6.70
C VAL A 2 0.90 -4.75 -5.72
N GLY A 3 -0.11 -4.01 -6.19
CA GLY A 3 -1.25 -3.51 -5.43
C GLY A 3 -1.13 -2.01 -5.13
N ALA A 4 -2.13 -1.24 -5.58
CA ALA A 4 -2.27 0.21 -5.36
C ALA A 4 -3.35 0.53 -4.31
N GLY A 5 -3.64 -0.40 -3.39
CA GLY A 5 -4.41 -0.11 -2.18
C GLY A 5 -3.64 0.81 -1.22
N LEU A 6 -4.23 1.12 -0.06
CA LEU A 6 -3.62 2.06 0.90
C LEU A 6 -2.20 1.68 1.32
N ILE A 7 -1.95 0.40 1.62
CA ILE A 7 -0.62 -0.10 2.00
C ILE A 7 0.36 0.08 0.84
N GLY A 8 -0.03 -0.30 -0.38
CA GLY A 8 0.81 -0.17 -1.56
C GLY A 8 1.13 1.28 -1.91
N GLN A 9 0.16 2.19 -1.79
CA GLN A 9 0.35 3.62 -1.97
C GLN A 9 1.37 4.20 -1.00
N LEU A 10 1.22 3.91 0.31
CA LEU A 10 2.16 4.38 1.32
C LEU A 10 3.55 3.79 1.12
N CYS A 11 3.65 2.48 0.88
CA CYS A 11 4.92 1.81 0.64
C CYS A 11 5.63 2.37 -0.60
N ALA A 12 4.92 2.55 -1.72
CA ALA A 12 5.47 3.14 -2.93
C ALA A 12 6.03 4.56 -2.69
N ARG A 13 5.30 5.40 -1.96
CA ARG A 13 5.74 6.76 -1.62
C ARG A 13 6.95 6.78 -0.69
N VAL A 14 7.01 5.88 0.30
CA VAL A 14 8.19 5.71 1.17
C VAL A 14 9.41 5.27 0.34
N LEU A 15 9.26 4.30 -0.55
CA LEU A 15 10.34 3.80 -1.40
C LEU A 15 10.85 4.90 -2.37
N MET A 16 9.93 5.62 -3.01
CA MET A 16 10.26 6.77 -3.87
C MET A 16 10.98 7.86 -3.07
N HIS A 17 10.50 8.20 -1.87
CA HIS A 17 11.14 9.18 -0.99
C HIS A 17 12.57 8.75 -0.60
N ARG A 18 12.82 7.45 -0.45
CA ARG A 18 14.15 6.87 -0.20
C ARG A 18 15.04 6.78 -1.45
N GLY A 19 14.59 7.26 -2.61
CA GLY A 19 15.38 7.34 -3.83
C GLY A 19 15.30 6.12 -4.74
N HIS A 20 14.35 5.21 -4.51
CA HIS A 20 14.13 4.07 -5.41
C HIS A 20 13.24 4.45 -6.60
N GLN A 21 13.50 3.84 -7.75
CA GLN A 21 12.54 3.83 -8.86
C GLN A 21 11.44 2.82 -8.54
N VAL A 22 10.18 3.26 -8.61
CA VAL A 22 9.04 2.46 -8.18
C VAL A 22 7.95 2.50 -9.24
N THR A 23 7.65 1.33 -9.80
CA THR A 23 6.46 1.09 -10.61
C THR A 23 5.37 0.45 -9.74
N VAL A 24 4.15 1.00 -9.81
CA VAL A 24 2.97 0.50 -9.09
C VAL A 24 2.05 -0.23 -10.06
N PHE A 25 1.72 -1.47 -9.71
CA PHE A 25 0.85 -2.34 -10.48
C PHE A 25 -0.51 -2.50 -9.82
N ASP A 26 -1.61 -2.29 -10.52
CA ASP A 26 -2.98 -2.59 -10.05
C ASP A 26 -3.94 -2.63 -11.23
N ARG A 27 -4.92 -3.54 -11.20
CA ARG A 27 -5.99 -3.62 -12.20
C ARG A 27 -7.01 -2.48 -12.11
N ASN A 28 -7.03 -1.72 -11.01
CA ASN A 28 -7.97 -0.63 -10.80
C ASN A 28 -7.35 0.69 -11.29
N PRO A 29 -7.85 1.26 -12.40
CA PRO A 29 -7.28 2.47 -13.00
C PRO A 29 -7.41 3.70 -12.09
N GLN A 30 -8.44 3.79 -11.24
CA GLN A 30 -8.58 4.90 -10.28
C GLN A 30 -7.47 4.87 -9.21
N ARG A 31 -7.07 3.66 -8.79
CA ARG A 31 -5.97 3.50 -7.83
C ARG A 31 -4.63 3.81 -8.46
N LEU A 32 -4.43 3.41 -9.72
CA LEU A 32 -3.25 3.80 -10.49
C LEU A 32 -3.18 5.32 -10.68
N GLU A 33 -4.30 5.98 -10.99
CA GLU A 33 -4.33 7.44 -11.13
C GLU A 33 -3.85 8.16 -9.85
N CYS A 34 -4.18 7.62 -8.67
CA CYS A 34 -3.67 8.15 -7.39
C CYS A 34 -2.15 7.99 -7.25
N SER A 35 -1.58 6.89 -7.74
CA SER A 35 -0.12 6.68 -7.79
C SER A 35 0.54 7.64 -8.78
N ALA A 36 -0.01 7.76 -9.99
CA ALA A 36 0.51 8.63 -11.04
C ALA A 36 0.51 10.11 -10.62
N LYS A 37 -0.55 10.57 -9.93
CA LYS A 37 -0.60 11.92 -9.34
C LYS A 37 0.48 12.17 -8.30
N ALA A 38 0.99 11.12 -7.64
CA ALA A 38 2.11 11.21 -6.72
C ALA A 38 3.49 11.12 -7.41
N GLY A 39 3.53 11.05 -8.75
CA GLY A 39 4.77 10.98 -9.53
C GLY A 39 5.34 9.57 -9.68
N LEU A 40 4.58 8.53 -9.33
CA LEU A 40 5.00 7.14 -9.49
C LEU A 40 4.68 6.65 -10.91
N GLU A 41 5.51 5.75 -11.43
CA GLU A 41 5.18 4.98 -12.62
C GLU A 41 4.07 3.97 -12.31
N THR A 42 3.22 3.71 -13.29
CA THR A 42 2.05 2.84 -13.11
C THR A 42 1.86 1.92 -14.29
N GLU A 43 1.45 0.69 -14.01
CA GLU A 43 1.17 -0.33 -15.02
C GLU A 43 -0.06 -1.15 -14.59
N GLU A 44 -0.93 -1.51 -15.53
CA GLU A 44 -2.15 -2.25 -15.21
C GLU A 44 -1.88 -3.76 -15.15
N SER A 45 -1.01 -4.25 -16.02
CA SER A 45 -0.68 -5.66 -16.16
C SER A 45 0.54 -6.05 -15.34
N LEU A 46 0.57 -7.26 -14.77
CA LEU A 46 1.78 -7.79 -14.12
C LEU A 46 2.85 -8.26 -15.11
N ALA A 47 2.82 -7.74 -16.35
CA ALA A 47 3.87 -8.00 -17.31
C ALA A 47 5.17 -7.36 -16.82
N GLN A 48 6.30 -7.92 -17.25
CA GLN A 48 7.63 -7.36 -17.00
C GLN A 48 8.07 -7.34 -15.52
N LEU A 49 7.45 -8.14 -14.64
CA LEU A 49 7.93 -8.32 -13.26
C LEU A 49 9.37 -8.86 -13.19
N ASP A 50 9.84 -9.49 -14.26
CA ASP A 50 11.21 -9.98 -14.45
C ASP A 50 12.25 -8.86 -14.65
N THR A 51 11.81 -7.61 -14.78
CA THR A 51 12.70 -6.44 -14.88
C THR A 51 13.05 -5.81 -13.53
N PHE A 52 12.47 -6.30 -12.42
CA PHE A 52 12.65 -5.74 -11.08
C PHE A 52 13.45 -6.67 -10.17
N ASP A 53 14.47 -6.12 -9.50
CA ASP A 53 15.27 -6.85 -8.50
C ASP A 53 14.50 -7.07 -7.18
N ALA A 54 13.48 -6.25 -6.93
CA ALA A 54 12.66 -6.31 -5.73
C ALA A 54 11.18 -6.12 -6.05
N VAL A 55 10.34 -7.00 -5.49
CA VAL A 55 8.89 -6.95 -5.63
C VAL A 55 8.25 -6.89 -4.26
N VAL A 56 7.37 -5.92 -4.05
CA VAL A 56 6.55 -5.84 -2.84
C VAL A 56 5.12 -6.21 -3.22
N GLU A 57 4.57 -7.26 -2.64
CA GLU A 57 3.19 -7.74 -2.85
C GLU A 57 2.31 -7.21 -1.70
N ALA A 58 1.30 -6.40 -2.03
CA ALA A 58 0.40 -5.77 -1.06
C ALA A 58 -1.09 -5.88 -1.42
N THR A 59 -1.45 -6.75 -2.36
CA THR A 59 -2.85 -7.04 -2.71
C THR A 59 -3.48 -8.05 -1.76
N GLY A 60 -2.69 -9.02 -1.26
CA GLY A 60 -3.21 -10.20 -0.57
C GLY A 60 -3.97 -11.17 -1.47
N ALA A 61 -4.04 -10.92 -2.78
CA ALA A 61 -4.71 -11.80 -3.72
C ALA A 61 -3.81 -13.00 -4.08
N GLN A 62 -4.36 -14.21 -3.99
CA GLN A 62 -3.62 -15.44 -4.31
C GLN A 62 -3.10 -15.44 -5.75
N GLU A 63 -3.87 -14.89 -6.69
CA GLU A 63 -3.49 -14.76 -8.09
C GLU A 63 -2.27 -13.84 -8.27
N ALA A 64 -2.26 -12.69 -7.61
CA ALA A 64 -1.14 -11.76 -7.65
C ALA A 64 0.12 -12.38 -7.03
N LEU A 65 0.00 -13.08 -5.90
CA LEU A 65 1.14 -13.76 -5.28
C LEU A 65 1.71 -14.86 -6.19
N ARG A 66 0.86 -15.63 -6.89
CA ARG A 66 1.33 -16.63 -7.85
C ARG A 66 2.09 -15.99 -9.01
N ALA A 67 1.56 -14.91 -9.58
CA ALA A 67 2.26 -14.15 -10.62
C ALA A 67 3.59 -13.59 -10.11
N VAL A 68 3.63 -13.00 -8.91
CA VAL A 68 4.87 -12.51 -8.31
C VAL A 68 5.89 -13.62 -8.11
N LEU A 69 5.49 -14.83 -7.68
CA LEU A 69 6.41 -15.95 -7.51
C LEU A 69 6.94 -16.48 -8.84
N HIS A 70 6.10 -16.54 -9.88
CA HIS A 70 6.47 -17.12 -11.17
C HIS A 70 7.18 -16.12 -12.09
N ASP A 71 6.64 -14.91 -12.23
CA ASP A 71 7.01 -13.94 -13.26
C ASP A 71 8.07 -12.93 -12.79
N SER A 72 8.43 -12.91 -11.50
CA SER A 72 9.55 -12.08 -11.03
C SER A 72 10.91 -12.62 -11.48
N ALA A 73 11.91 -11.74 -11.49
CA ALA A 73 13.26 -12.07 -11.92
C ALA A 73 13.89 -13.18 -11.08
N ALA A 74 14.89 -13.87 -11.67
CA ALA A 74 15.80 -14.67 -10.87
C ALA A 74 16.53 -13.78 -9.85
N SER A 75 16.83 -14.34 -8.67
CA SER A 75 17.45 -13.65 -7.54
C SER A 75 16.66 -12.47 -6.97
N ALA A 76 15.40 -12.28 -7.38
CA ALA A 76 14.57 -11.20 -6.87
C ALA A 76 14.26 -11.37 -5.37
N THR A 77 14.19 -10.25 -4.66
CA THR A 77 13.67 -10.21 -3.29
C THR A 77 12.19 -9.84 -3.29
N ILE A 78 11.37 -10.72 -2.72
CA ILE A 78 9.91 -10.57 -2.64
C ILE A 78 9.52 -10.26 -1.20
N LEU A 79 9.00 -9.06 -0.97
CA LEU A 79 8.41 -8.65 0.32
C LEU A 79 6.89 -8.85 0.29
N LEU A 80 6.39 -9.69 1.18
CA LEU A 80 4.98 -9.97 1.36
C LEU A 80 4.42 -9.08 2.47
N LEU A 81 3.62 -8.08 2.07
CA LEU A 81 2.80 -7.24 2.95
C LEU A 81 1.31 -7.62 2.86
N GLY A 82 0.90 -8.16 1.71
CA GLY A 82 -0.45 -8.67 1.50
C GLY A 82 -0.71 -9.93 2.31
N MET A 83 -1.83 -9.97 3.02
CA MET A 83 -2.28 -11.18 3.72
C MET A 83 -3.24 -11.94 2.82
N SER A 84 -2.76 -13.05 2.25
CA SER A 84 -3.62 -13.95 1.50
C SER A 84 -4.35 -14.89 2.43
N TYR A 85 -5.64 -14.64 2.63
CA TYR A 85 -6.50 -15.52 3.42
C TYR A 85 -6.97 -16.70 2.57
N GLY A 86 -6.93 -17.89 3.17
CA GLY A 86 -7.36 -19.14 2.54
C GLY A 86 -6.21 -20.06 2.17
N ALA A 87 -6.54 -21.29 1.76
CA ALA A 87 -5.54 -22.26 1.34
C ALA A 87 -5.14 -22.00 -0.13
N SER A 88 -3.84 -22.05 -0.40
CA SER A 88 -3.28 -22.01 -1.74
C SER A 88 -2.09 -22.94 -1.83
N THR A 89 -1.98 -23.64 -2.96
CA THR A 89 -0.79 -24.41 -3.31
C THR A 89 0.27 -23.46 -3.86
N PHE A 90 1.50 -23.61 -3.37
CA PHE A 90 2.65 -22.86 -3.83
C PHE A 90 3.72 -23.83 -4.34
N ASP A 91 4.29 -23.49 -5.49
CA ASP A 91 5.42 -24.21 -6.06
C ASP A 91 6.72 -23.57 -5.55
N PHE A 92 7.40 -24.23 -4.61
CA PHE A 92 8.67 -23.77 -4.06
C PHE A 92 9.84 -23.96 -5.03
N GLU A 93 9.67 -24.71 -6.13
CA GLU A 93 10.67 -24.75 -7.21
C GLU A 93 10.89 -23.36 -7.80
N GLN A 94 9.85 -22.51 -7.85
CA GLN A 94 9.98 -21.11 -8.28
C GLN A 94 10.88 -20.28 -7.37
N VAL A 95 11.01 -20.68 -6.10
CA VAL A 95 11.86 -19.98 -5.13
C VAL A 95 13.27 -20.52 -5.23
N VAL A 96 13.44 -21.84 -5.12
CA VAL A 96 14.76 -22.48 -5.07
C VAL A 96 15.44 -22.48 -6.45
N GLY A 97 14.70 -22.79 -7.52
CA GLY A 97 15.22 -22.88 -8.88
C GLY A 97 15.65 -21.55 -9.47
N TYR A 98 15.15 -20.44 -8.93
CA TYR A 98 15.46 -19.08 -9.37
C TYR A 98 16.14 -18.24 -8.28
N ASP A 99 16.61 -18.85 -7.20
CA ASP A 99 17.36 -18.18 -6.12
C ASP A 99 16.63 -16.97 -5.49
N LYS A 100 15.30 -17.02 -5.40
CA LYS A 100 14.49 -15.90 -4.91
C LYS A 100 14.49 -15.84 -3.38
N THR A 101 14.48 -14.63 -2.83
CA THR A 101 14.31 -14.41 -1.38
C THR A 101 12.88 -13.99 -1.08
N ILE A 102 12.23 -14.63 -0.10
CA ILE A 102 10.88 -14.25 0.34
C ILE A 102 10.94 -13.75 1.78
N VAL A 103 10.43 -12.54 2.01
CA VAL A 103 10.35 -11.89 3.32
C VAL A 103 8.88 -11.61 3.64
N GLY A 104 8.38 -12.13 4.75
CA GLY A 104 7.07 -11.75 5.29
C GLY A 104 7.22 -10.60 6.28
N SER A 105 6.31 -9.62 6.24
CA SER A 105 6.26 -8.56 7.25
C SER A 105 4.82 -8.24 7.63
N VAL A 106 4.59 -8.05 8.94
CA VAL A 106 3.28 -7.74 9.51
C VAL A 106 3.45 -6.91 10.78
N GLY A 107 2.53 -5.97 10.97
CA GLY A 107 2.52 -5.12 12.16
C GLY A 107 3.67 -4.11 12.19
N SER A 108 3.85 -3.46 13.34
CA SER A 108 4.87 -2.45 13.57
C SER A 108 5.12 -2.34 15.08
N GLY A 109 6.38 -2.11 15.47
CA GLY A 109 6.80 -1.83 16.84
C GLY A 109 6.89 -0.33 17.14
N HIS A 110 7.31 0.01 18.36
CA HIS A 110 7.49 1.40 18.81
C HIS A 110 8.42 2.19 17.88
N ASP A 111 9.61 1.65 17.60
CA ASP A 111 10.63 2.30 16.76
C ASP A 111 10.16 2.50 15.31
N ASP A 112 9.28 1.63 14.80
CA ASP A 112 8.66 1.79 13.48
C ASP A 112 7.69 2.97 13.47
N PHE A 113 6.94 3.18 14.55
CA PHE A 113 6.03 4.32 14.69
C PHE A 113 6.78 5.65 14.77
N GLU A 114 7.88 5.70 15.53
CA GLU A 114 8.71 6.91 15.59
C GLU A 114 9.22 7.29 14.20
N GLN A 115 9.80 6.33 13.47
CA GLN A 115 10.25 6.54 12.08
C GLN A 115 9.10 6.91 11.15
N ALA A 116 7.93 6.28 11.29
CA ALA A 116 6.77 6.60 10.47
C ALA A 116 6.29 8.04 10.69
N ILE A 117 6.26 8.52 11.93
CA ILE A 117 5.87 9.91 12.26
C ILE A 117 6.85 10.91 11.62
N GLU A 118 8.14 10.63 11.65
CA GLU A 118 9.16 11.46 11.00
C GLU A 118 8.99 11.46 9.47
N LEU A 119 8.85 10.27 8.87
CA LEU A 119 8.69 10.11 7.42
C LEU A 119 7.41 10.76 6.88
N LEU A 120 6.32 10.73 7.65
CA LEU A 120 5.04 11.32 7.25
C LEU A 120 5.13 12.83 7.00
N GLN A 121 6.14 13.52 7.53
CA GLN A 121 6.36 14.95 7.24
C GLN A 121 6.85 15.19 5.81
N HIS A 122 7.39 14.16 5.16
CA HIS A 122 7.98 14.23 3.83
C HIS A 122 7.18 13.48 2.76
N ILE A 123 6.12 12.78 3.17
CA ILE A 123 5.24 12.02 2.29
C ILE A 123 3.89 12.72 2.24
N ASP A 124 3.50 13.20 1.06
CA ASP A 124 2.14 13.68 0.87
C ASP A 124 1.17 12.51 1.02
N THR A 125 0.28 12.56 2.01
CA THR A 125 -0.79 11.58 2.21
C THR A 125 -2.18 12.17 1.98
N SER A 126 -2.28 13.44 1.56
CA SER A 126 -3.55 14.15 1.40
C SER A 126 -4.49 13.42 0.44
N THR A 127 -3.93 12.88 -0.66
CA THR A 127 -4.67 12.12 -1.67
C THR A 127 -5.09 10.71 -1.22
N LEU A 128 -4.63 10.24 -0.06
CA LEU A 128 -4.97 8.90 0.46
C LEU A 128 -6.18 8.93 1.39
N ILE A 129 -6.53 10.10 1.91
CA ILE A 129 -7.62 10.30 2.88
C ILE A 129 -8.73 11.13 2.22
N GLU A 130 -9.46 10.50 1.31
CA GLU A 130 -10.49 11.19 0.51
C GLU A 130 -11.85 11.29 1.23
N LYS A 131 -12.10 10.40 2.19
CA LYS A 131 -13.44 10.20 2.77
C LYS A 131 -13.39 10.28 4.30
N VAL A 132 -13.79 11.43 4.82
CA VAL A 132 -13.88 11.70 6.26
C VAL A 132 -15.33 12.00 6.62
N LEU A 133 -15.98 11.08 7.32
CA LEU A 133 -17.40 11.18 7.70
C LEU A 133 -17.52 11.32 9.23
N PRO A 134 -18.54 12.04 9.75
CA PRO A 134 -18.81 12.05 11.19
C PRO A 134 -19.23 10.64 11.67
N MET A 135 -18.99 10.36 12.95
CA MET A 135 -19.34 9.07 13.58
C MET A 135 -20.83 8.72 13.42
N SER A 136 -21.71 9.72 13.35
CA SER A 136 -23.15 9.54 13.10
C SER A 136 -23.46 8.89 11.75
N GLU A 137 -22.56 8.97 10.78
CA GLU A 137 -22.69 8.39 9.43
C GLU A 137 -21.97 7.03 9.30
N TYR A 138 -21.73 6.34 10.43
CA TYR A 138 -21.05 5.04 10.47
C TYR A 138 -21.55 4.06 9.40
N GLN A 139 -22.87 3.92 9.23
CA GLN A 139 -23.45 2.97 8.29
C GLN A 139 -23.02 3.25 6.85
N GLN A 140 -23.03 4.53 6.43
CA GLN A 140 -22.59 4.95 5.10
C GLN A 140 -21.08 4.76 4.94
N ALA A 141 -20.30 5.17 5.94
CA ALA A 141 -18.85 4.97 5.95
C ALA A 141 -18.48 3.48 5.82
N TRP A 142 -19.20 2.60 6.52
CA TRP A 142 -19.01 1.16 6.44
C TRP A 142 -19.34 0.59 5.06
N GLN A 143 -20.45 1.03 4.45
CA GLN A 143 -20.82 0.63 3.09
C GLN A 143 -19.75 1.04 2.07
N MET A 144 -19.22 2.26 2.19
CA MET A 144 -18.14 2.78 1.35
C MET A 144 -16.82 2.04 1.55
N ALA A 145 -16.45 1.72 2.79
CA ALA A 145 -15.28 0.92 3.07
C ALA A 145 -15.40 -0.49 2.45
N ARG A 146 -16.62 -1.05 2.47
CA ARG A 146 -16.89 -2.39 1.92
C ARG A 146 -17.00 -2.43 0.39
N SER A 147 -17.39 -1.33 -0.26
CA SER A 147 -17.42 -1.26 -1.73
C SER A 147 -16.02 -1.26 -2.34
N GLY A 148 -15.00 -0.84 -1.58
CA GLY A 148 -13.61 -0.77 -2.05
C GLY A 148 -13.34 0.40 -3.01
N GLU A 149 -14.31 1.30 -3.19
CA GLU A 149 -14.22 2.53 -4.00
C GLU A 149 -13.29 3.55 -3.36
N ALA A 150 -13.26 3.63 -2.02
CA ALA A 150 -12.36 4.52 -1.30
C ALA A 150 -11.11 3.76 -0.81
N LEU A 151 -9.94 4.36 -0.97
CA LEU A 151 -8.67 3.82 -0.42
C LEU A 151 -8.68 3.79 1.12
N LYS A 152 -9.22 4.84 1.73
CA LYS A 152 -9.37 4.97 3.18
C LYS A 152 -10.65 5.74 3.49
N VAL A 153 -11.46 5.17 4.37
CA VAL A 153 -12.57 5.85 5.02
C VAL A 153 -12.19 6.12 6.47
N VAL A 154 -12.33 7.36 6.90
CA VAL A 154 -12.04 7.81 8.27
C VAL A 154 -13.33 8.28 8.93
N LEU A 155 -13.56 7.80 10.15
CA LEU A 155 -14.65 8.27 10.99
C LEU A 155 -14.13 9.29 11.99
N ARG A 156 -14.78 10.43 12.03
CA ARG A 156 -14.52 11.50 12.97
C ARG A 156 -15.41 11.35 14.19
N VAL A 157 -14.77 11.13 15.34
CA VAL A 157 -15.46 10.88 16.63
C VAL A 157 -15.82 12.16 17.38
N ASP A 158 -15.27 13.32 17.00
CA ASP A 158 -15.51 14.63 17.61
C ASP A 158 -15.54 15.73 16.53
N SER A 159 -16.54 16.60 16.55
CA SER A 159 -16.72 17.70 15.59
C SER A 159 -15.65 18.81 15.73
N SER A 160 -14.99 18.92 16.87
CA SER A 160 -13.88 19.87 17.07
C SER A 160 -12.63 19.54 16.24
N LEU A 161 -12.57 18.35 15.61
CA LEU A 161 -11.48 17.91 14.74
C LEU A 161 -11.57 18.46 13.30
N ASP A 162 -12.66 19.16 12.94
CA ASP A 162 -12.96 19.60 11.56
C ASP A 162 -11.87 20.46 10.93
N ALA A 163 -11.34 21.44 11.65
CA ALA A 163 -10.31 22.35 11.11
C ALA A 163 -8.92 21.70 11.02
N ARG A 164 -8.64 20.60 11.74
CA ARG A 164 -7.32 19.97 11.84
C ARG A 164 -7.13 18.78 10.90
N VAL A 165 -8.21 18.04 10.64
CA VAL A 165 -8.19 16.90 9.71
C VAL A 165 -8.23 17.40 8.27
N LEU A 166 -9.06 18.40 7.96
CA LEU A 166 -9.21 18.94 6.60
C LEU A 166 -8.02 19.80 6.15
N SER A 167 -7.22 20.33 7.08
CA SER A 167 -6.01 21.12 6.80
C SER A 167 -4.75 20.28 6.66
N GLY A 168 -4.80 18.97 6.92
CA GLY A 168 -3.60 18.12 6.97
C GLY A 168 -2.71 18.33 8.20
N ASP A 169 -3.09 19.23 9.12
CA ASP A 169 -2.29 19.65 10.27
C ASP A 169 -2.39 18.70 11.49
N TRP A 170 -3.08 17.55 11.34
CA TRP A 170 -3.25 16.57 12.42
C TRP A 170 -1.91 15.97 12.90
N ALA A 171 -0.93 15.83 12.01
CA ALA A 171 0.37 15.23 12.33
C ALA A 171 1.30 16.17 13.13
N ARG A 172 1.14 17.49 13.03
CA ARG A 172 2.10 18.46 13.62
C ARG A 172 1.92 18.74 15.10
N LYS A 173 0.77 18.40 15.69
CA LYS A 173 0.42 18.78 17.08
C LYS A 173 -0.10 17.65 17.97
N ALA A 174 -0.40 16.48 17.44
CA ALA A 174 -1.01 15.40 18.23
C ALA A 174 -0.04 14.65 19.17
N TRP A 175 1.27 14.89 19.04
CA TRP A 175 2.32 14.11 19.73
C TRP A 175 3.37 15.00 20.43
N ARG A 176 2.97 16.19 20.89
CA ARG A 176 3.74 16.99 21.86
C ARG A 176 3.13 16.91 23.24
#